data_AF-A0A316IEF9-F1
#
_entry.id   AF-A0A316IEF9-F1
#
_cell.length_a   1.000
_cell.length_b   1.000
_cell.length_c   1.000
_cell.angle_alpha   90.00
_cell.angle_beta   90.00
_cell.angle_gamma   90.00
#
_symmetry.space_group_name_H-M   'P 1'
#
loop_
_entity.id
_entity.type
_entity.pdbx_description
1 polymer ?
#
loop_
_entity_poly.entity_id
_entity_poly.type
_entity_poly.pdbx_seq_one_letter_code
_entity_poly.pdbx_strand_id
1 'polypeptide(L)'
;MESSLGIVVTYDPDRGSPAVLGRHAIADAGLYSVCLAIQNLWLAATEEGLGVGWVSFYREDVLRRMLDIPTRVRPVAWLCVGPVRSLPDTPDLERHGWRNRLPLDDVLHHDRYGARPSR
;
A
#
# COMPACT_ATOMS: atom_id res chain seq x y z
N MET A 1 -16.16 -14.51 -3.38
CA MET A 1 -15.86 -14.21 -4.80
C MET A 1 -14.34 -14.13 -4.88
N GLU A 2 -13.73 -14.80 -5.84
CA GLU A 2 -12.27 -14.78 -6.00
C GLU A 2 -11.83 -13.57 -6.84
N SER A 3 -10.58 -13.13 -6.68
CA SER A 3 -10.03 -12.04 -7.49
C SER A 3 -9.92 -12.47 -8.95
N SER A 4 -10.26 -11.58 -9.88
CA SER A 4 -10.09 -11.82 -11.32
C SER A 4 -8.67 -11.53 -11.81
N LEU A 5 -7.88 -10.76 -11.06
CA LEU A 5 -6.53 -10.34 -11.45
C LEU A 5 -5.60 -10.22 -10.24
N GLY A 6 -4.35 -10.67 -10.40
CA GLY A 6 -3.24 -10.38 -9.50
C GLY A 6 -2.28 -9.36 -10.12
N ILE A 7 -1.92 -8.30 -9.40
CA ILE A 7 -0.97 -7.27 -9.83
C ILE A 7 0.19 -7.25 -8.84
N VAL A 8 1.42 -7.47 -9.32
CA VAL A 8 2.63 -7.25 -8.51
C VAL A 8 3.18 -5.87 -8.81
N VAL A 9 3.12 -4.98 -7.81
CA VAL A 9 3.62 -3.61 -7.91
C VAL A 9 5.07 -3.60 -7.46
N THR A 10 5.96 -2.99 -8.25
CA THR A 10 7.40 -3.04 -8.03
C THR A 10 8.02 -1.64 -7.90
N TYR A 11 9.17 -1.57 -7.24
CA TYR A 11 10.05 -0.42 -7.17
C TYR A 11 11.39 -0.71 -7.86
N ASP A 12 11.81 0.20 -8.74
CA ASP A 12 13.12 0.17 -9.39
C ASP A 12 13.99 1.32 -8.83
N PRO A 13 15.04 1.03 -8.04
CA PRO A 13 15.88 2.06 -7.43
C PRO A 13 16.73 2.82 -8.45
N ASP A 14 17.06 2.22 -9.60
CA ASP A 14 17.94 2.83 -10.61
C ASP A 14 17.16 3.73 -11.58
N ARG A 15 15.83 3.59 -11.62
CA ARG A 15 14.98 4.41 -12.49
C ARG A 15 15.20 5.90 -12.20
N GLY A 16 15.73 6.65 -13.16
CA GLY A 16 16.02 8.09 -13.02
C GLY A 16 17.38 8.43 -12.38
N SER A 17 18.22 7.44 -12.08
CA SER A 17 19.61 7.60 -11.62
C SER A 17 20.49 8.37 -12.64
N PRO A 18 21.58 9.07 -12.23
CA PRO A 18 22.17 9.11 -10.87
C PRO A 18 21.59 10.17 -9.94
N ALA A 19 20.91 11.19 -10.47
CA ALA A 19 20.43 12.31 -9.67
C ALA A 19 18.91 12.34 -9.65
N VAL A 20 18.32 11.81 -8.58
CA VAL A 20 16.87 11.87 -8.37
C VAL A 20 16.60 12.77 -7.18
N LEU A 21 15.86 13.85 -7.46
CA LEU A 21 15.44 14.81 -6.45
C LEU A 21 14.74 14.09 -5.28
N GLY A 22 15.10 14.45 -4.05
CA GLY A 22 14.51 13.90 -2.82
C GLY A 22 15.09 12.57 -2.35
N ARG A 23 15.54 11.67 -3.24
CA ARG A 23 16.10 10.36 -2.85
C ARG A 23 17.47 10.42 -2.19
N HIS A 24 18.24 11.49 -2.42
CA HIS A 24 19.49 11.71 -1.69
C HIS A 24 19.29 12.08 -0.22
N ALA A 25 18.16 12.73 0.11
CA ALA A 25 17.85 13.13 1.48
C ALA A 25 17.08 12.04 2.24
N ILE A 26 16.16 11.35 1.55
CA ILE A 26 15.35 10.28 2.11
C ILE A 26 15.37 9.11 1.13
N ALA A 27 16.15 8.07 1.44
CA ALA A 27 16.30 6.90 0.57
C ALA A 27 14.95 6.23 0.24
N ASP A 28 14.03 6.21 1.21
CA ASP A 28 12.71 5.58 1.09
C ASP A 28 11.70 6.39 0.26
N ALA A 29 12.01 7.63 -0.14
CA ALA A 29 11.06 8.47 -0.89
C ALA A 29 10.57 7.80 -2.20
N GLY A 30 11.41 6.97 -2.81
CA GLY A 30 11.03 6.15 -3.96
C GLY A 30 9.99 5.07 -3.62
N LEU A 31 10.13 4.40 -2.48
CA LEU A 31 9.15 3.42 -1.99
C LEU A 31 7.82 4.11 -1.60
N TYR A 32 7.88 5.28 -0.98
CA TYR A 32 6.67 6.05 -0.65
C TYR A 32 5.88 6.43 -1.90
N SER A 33 6.57 6.78 -2.99
CA SER A 33 5.94 7.06 -4.28
C SER A 33 5.16 5.85 -4.80
N VAL A 34 5.65 4.63 -4.58
CA VAL A 34 4.93 3.40 -4.94
C VAL A 34 3.68 3.20 -4.07
N CYS A 35 3.78 3.45 -2.75
CA CYS A 35 2.61 3.39 -1.86
C CYS A 35 1.51 4.38 -2.28
N LEU A 36 1.87 5.60 -2.68
CA LEU A 36 0.92 6.58 -3.20
C LEU A 36 0.25 6.12 -4.50
N ALA A 37 1.01 5.52 -5.41
CA ALA A 37 0.45 4.96 -6.64
C ALA A 37 -0.54 3.81 -6.35
N ILE A 38 -0.22 2.95 -5.38
CA ILE A 38 -1.13 1.88 -4.93
C ILE A 38 -2.42 2.48 -4.35
N GLN A 39 -2.32 3.50 -3.51
CA GLN A 39 -3.50 4.14 -2.93
C GLN A 39 -4.39 4.79 -3.99
N ASN A 40 -3.81 5.45 -5.00
CA ASN A 40 -4.58 6.00 -6.12
C ASN A 40 -5.29 4.91 -6.92
N LEU A 41 -4.60 3.80 -7.23
CA LEU A 41 -5.21 2.65 -7.89
C LEU A 41 -6.37 2.10 -7.08
N TRP A 42 -6.20 1.97 -5.76
CA TRP A 42 -7.23 1.44 -4.87
C TRP A 42 -8.50 2.31 -4.84
N LEU A 43 -8.32 3.62 -4.74
CA LEU A 43 -9.44 4.57 -4.76
C LEU A 43 -10.16 4.57 -6.11
N ALA A 44 -9.42 4.55 -7.22
CA ALA A 44 -10.02 4.45 -8.56
C ALA A 44 -10.78 3.14 -8.77
N ALA A 45 -10.16 2.00 -8.39
CA ALA A 45 -10.81 0.70 -8.46
C ALA A 45 -12.11 0.65 -7.64
N THR A 46 -12.10 1.25 -6.45
CA THR A 46 -13.28 1.36 -5.58
C THR A 46 -14.43 2.09 -6.27
N GLU A 47 -14.15 3.23 -6.91
CA GLU A 47 -15.16 4.00 -7.66
C GLU A 47 -15.73 3.21 -8.85
N GLU A 48 -14.89 2.39 -9.50
CA GLU A 48 -15.27 1.51 -10.62
C GLU A 48 -15.98 0.21 -10.17
N GLY A 49 -16.32 0.08 -8.88
CA GLY A 49 -17.00 -1.12 -8.34
C GLY A 49 -16.08 -2.35 -8.21
N LEU A 50 -14.77 -2.15 -8.18
CA LEU A 50 -13.76 -3.18 -7.99
C LEU A 50 -13.22 -3.15 -6.55
N GLY A 51 -13.07 -4.32 -5.95
CA GLY A 51 -12.33 -4.52 -4.72
C GLY A 51 -10.84 -4.68 -5.01
N VAL A 52 -10.02 -4.16 -4.10
CA VAL A 52 -8.57 -4.40 -4.07
C VAL A 52 -8.21 -4.95 -2.70
N GLY A 53 -7.37 -5.98 -2.67
CA GLY A 53 -6.80 -6.54 -1.45
C GLY A 53 -5.28 -6.61 -1.53
N TRP A 54 -4.58 -6.09 -0.52
CA TRP A 54 -3.12 -6.21 -0.44
C TRP A 54 -2.75 -7.50 0.30
N VAL A 55 -2.04 -8.38 -0.39
CA VAL A 55 -1.40 -9.57 0.20
C VAL A 55 0.04 -9.21 0.55
N SER A 56 0.44 -9.37 1.81
CA SER A 56 1.79 -9.03 2.28
C SER A 56 2.56 -10.22 2.88
N PHE A 57 1.94 -11.38 3.02
CA PHE A 57 2.55 -12.61 3.56
C PHE A 57 3.25 -13.45 2.48
N TYR A 58 4.01 -12.80 1.59
CA TYR A 58 4.79 -13.48 0.55
C TYR A 58 6.29 -13.23 0.75
N ARG A 59 7.12 -14.10 0.16
CA ARG A 59 8.55 -13.83 0.04
C ARG A 59 8.84 -13.15 -1.29
N GLU A 60 9.55 -12.03 -1.26
CA GLU A 60 9.82 -11.27 -2.50
C GLU A 60 10.54 -12.12 -3.57
N ASP A 61 11.41 -13.06 -3.17
CA ASP A 61 12.13 -13.94 -4.09
C ASP A 61 11.20 -14.88 -4.88
N VAL A 62 10.08 -15.28 -4.27
CA VAL A 62 9.05 -16.09 -4.94
C VAL A 62 8.39 -15.27 -6.05
N LEU A 63 7.97 -14.03 -5.76
CA LEU A 63 7.38 -13.16 -6.78
C LEU A 63 8.37 -12.83 -7.88
N ARG A 64 9.64 -12.60 -7.53
CA ARG A 64 10.68 -12.35 -8.55
C ARG A 64 10.82 -13.50 -9.53
N ARG A 65 10.92 -14.73 -9.03
CA ARG A 65 11.02 -15.93 -9.88
C ARG A 65 9.75 -16.20 -10.67
N MET A 66 8.58 -15.97 -10.06
CA MET A 66 7.30 -16.23 -10.70
C MET A 66 7.04 -15.32 -11.91
N LEU A 67 7.55 -14.08 -11.87
CA LEU A 67 7.27 -13.05 -12.87
C LEU A 67 8.53 -12.57 -13.61
N ASP A 68 9.64 -13.31 -13.51
CA ASP A 68 10.95 -12.96 -14.10
C ASP A 68 11.39 -11.51 -13.80
N ILE A 69 11.15 -11.05 -12.57
CA ILE A 69 11.52 -9.69 -12.14
C ILE A 69 13.03 -9.63 -11.88
N PRO A 70 13.75 -8.64 -12.47
CA PRO A 70 15.18 -8.47 -12.22
C PRO A 70 15.50 -8.31 -10.72
N THR A 71 16.65 -8.84 -10.29
CA THR A 71 17.09 -8.82 -8.86
C THR A 71 17.12 -7.41 -8.25
N ARG A 72 17.51 -6.41 -9.04
CA ARG A 72 17.53 -4.99 -8.65
C ARG A 72 16.13 -4.38 -8.45
N VAL A 73 15.10 -4.95 -9.05
CA VAL A 73 13.71 -4.50 -8.93
C VAL A 73 13.06 -5.21 -7.74
N ARG A 74 12.44 -4.42 -6.87
CA ARG A 74 11.84 -4.90 -5.63
C ARG A 74 10.32 -5.03 -5.78
N PRO A 75 9.73 -6.22 -5.60
CA PRO A 75 8.30 -6.35 -5.35
C PRO A 75 7.91 -5.61 -4.06
N VAL A 76 6.91 -4.74 -4.13
CA VAL A 76 6.42 -3.93 -3.00
C VAL A 76 5.06 -4.44 -2.53
N ALA A 77 4.16 -4.76 -3.46
CA ALA A 77 2.82 -5.24 -3.15
C ALA A 77 2.38 -6.33 -4.13
N TRP A 78 1.60 -7.29 -3.63
CA TRP A 78 0.76 -8.14 -4.48
C TRP A 78 -0.69 -7.75 -4.20
N LEU A 79 -1.33 -7.16 -5.21
CA LEU A 79 -2.72 -6.73 -5.15
C LEU A 79 -3.61 -7.75 -5.85
N CYS A 80 -4.66 -8.18 -5.16
CA CYS A 80 -5.77 -8.94 -5.72
C CYS A 80 -6.88 -7.98 -6.11
N VAL A 81 -7.29 -7.95 -7.38
CA VAL A 81 -8.29 -7.01 -7.92
C VAL A 81 -9.43 -7.79 -8.58
N GLY A 82 -10.67 -7.35 -8.36
CA GLY A 82 -11.84 -7.93 -9.03
C GLY A 82 -13.17 -7.31 -8.61
N PRO A 83 -14.27 -7.67 -9.29
CA PRO A 83 -15.60 -7.13 -8.99
C PRO A 83 -16.04 -7.48 -7.57
N VAL A 84 -16.73 -6.55 -6.92
CA VAL A 84 -17.32 -6.77 -5.60
C VAL A 84 -18.82 -6.46 -5.62
N ARG A 85 -19.60 -7.18 -4.81
CA ARG A 85 -21.06 -6.94 -4.69
C ARG A 85 -21.39 -5.75 -3.80
N SER A 86 -20.55 -5.53 -2.79
CA SER A 86 -20.73 -4.50 -1.79
C SER A 86 -19.41 -4.27 -1.09
N LEU A 87 -19.16 -3.03 -0.69
CA LEU A 87 -18.06 -2.71 0.20
C LEU A 87 -18.58 -2.66 1.64
N PRO A 88 -17.87 -3.30 2.57
CA PRO A 88 -18.26 -3.26 3.97
C PRO A 88 -18.01 -1.89 4.61
N ASP A 89 -18.94 -1.42 5.45
CA ASP A 89 -18.80 -0.16 6.20
C ASP A 89 -17.77 -0.24 7.34
N THR A 90 -17.45 -1.45 7.79
CA THR A 90 -16.49 -1.72 8.87
C THR A 90 -15.28 -2.48 8.32
N PRO A 91 -14.04 -2.22 8.78
CA PRO A 91 -12.90 -3.06 8.43
C PRO A 91 -13.08 -4.52 8.86
N ASP A 92 -12.61 -5.49 8.05
CA ASP A 92 -12.75 -6.91 8.39
C ASP A 92 -12.09 -7.30 9.71
N LEU A 93 -10.88 -6.78 9.98
CA LEU A 93 -10.17 -7.07 11.22
C LEU A 93 -10.93 -6.56 12.45
N GLU A 94 -11.69 -5.47 12.31
CA GLU A 94 -12.53 -4.96 13.39
C GLU A 94 -13.77 -5.84 13.56
N ARG A 95 -14.45 -6.21 12.45
CA ARG A 95 -15.58 -7.15 12.48
C ARG A 95 -15.26 -8.47 13.18
N HIS A 96 -14.05 -8.99 12.97
CA HIS A 96 -13.61 -10.26 13.54
C HIS A 96 -12.92 -10.08 14.91
N GLY A 97 -13.00 -8.90 15.52
CA GLY A 97 -12.50 -8.64 16.88
C GLY A 97 -10.98 -8.66 17.02
N TRP A 98 -10.23 -8.56 15.91
CA TRP A 98 -8.76 -8.53 15.94
C TRP A 98 -8.23 -7.21 16.47
N ARG A 99 -8.72 -6.09 15.94
CA ARG A 99 -8.32 -4.74 16.36
C ARG A 99 -9.34 -3.70 15.90
N ASN A 100 -9.67 -2.75 16.78
CA ASN A 100 -10.54 -1.61 16.46
C ASN A 100 -9.73 -0.45 15.87
N ARG A 101 -10.38 0.39 15.06
CA ARG A 101 -9.83 1.68 14.65
C ARG A 101 -9.42 2.51 15.87
N LEU A 102 -8.21 3.08 15.83
CA LEU A 102 -7.77 4.03 16.86
C LEU A 102 -8.58 5.33 16.77
N PRO A 103 -8.94 5.95 17.90
CA PRO A 103 -9.48 7.31 17.92
C PRO A 103 -8.53 8.29 17.21
N LEU A 104 -9.09 9.24 16.45
CA LEU A 104 -8.29 10.25 15.75
C LEU A 104 -7.45 11.08 16.73
N ASP A 105 -8.01 11.44 17.88
CA ASP A 105 -7.35 12.22 18.94
C ASP A 105 -6.09 11.51 19.50
N ASP A 106 -5.93 10.20 19.32
CA ASP A 106 -4.77 9.44 19.77
C ASP A 106 -3.60 9.45 18.78
N VAL A 107 -3.86 9.84 17.52
CA VAL A 107 -2.83 9.94 16.46
C VAL A 107 -2.55 11.37 16.01
N LEU A 108 -3.28 12.35 16.56
CA LEU A 108 -3.05 13.78 16.33
C LEU A 108 -2.09 14.35 17.37
N HIS A 109 -1.11 15.11 16.88
CA HIS A 109 -0.16 15.84 17.72
C HIS A 109 -0.06 17.28 17.24
N HIS A 110 -0.08 18.25 18.17
CA HIS A 110 0.07 19.66 17.86
C HIS A 110 1.50 20.13 18.20
N ASP A 111 2.24 20.61 17.20
CA ASP A 111 3.65 21.05 17.25
C ASP A 111 4.70 20.00 17.64
N ARG A 112 4.43 19.15 18.64
CA ARG A 112 5.37 18.18 19.19
C ARG A 112 4.71 16.82 19.37
N TYR A 113 5.48 15.76 19.13
CA TYR A 113 5.02 14.39 19.36
C TYR A 113 4.55 14.23 20.82
N GLY A 114 3.31 13.75 21.00
CA GLY A 114 2.67 13.58 22.31
C GLY A 114 1.85 14.78 22.82
N ALA A 115 1.97 15.97 22.23
CA ALA A 115 1.15 17.11 22.61
C ALA A 115 -0.22 17.03 21.93
N ARG A 116 -1.31 17.03 22.71
CA ARG A 116 -2.67 16.97 22.18
C ARG A 116 -3.14 18.34 21.68
N PRO A 117 -3.88 18.42 20.56
CA PRO A 117 -4.51 19.67 20.12
C PRO A 117 -5.48 20.19 21.20
N SER A 118 -5.44 21.48 21.51
CA SER A 118 -6.53 22.14 22.24
C SER A 118 -7.76 22.21 21.32
N ARG A 119 -8.90 21.71 21.78
CA ARG A 119 -10.17 21.84 21.06
C ARG A 119 -10.62 23.29 20.96
#